data_AF-A0ABD6M9V9-F1
#
_entry.id   AF-A0ABD6M9V9-F1
#
_cell.length_a   1.000
_cell.length_b   1.000
_cell.length_c   1.000
_cell.angle_alpha   90.00
_cell.angle_beta   90.00
_cell.angle_gamma   90.00
#
_symmetry.space_group_name_H-M   'P 1'
#
loop_
_entity.id
_entity.type
_entity.pdbx_description
1 polymer ?
#
loop_
_entity_poly.entity_id
_entity_poly.type
_entity_poly.pdbx_seq_one_letter_code
_entity_poly.pdbx_strand_id
1 'polypeptide(L)'
;MHLRYDPDEWRPAQGHSRLRATTGRLKPNSILVWDRQPYRLIEVRNRDEADWPQSYRDAWVEHGMPAPATWSYRPRVVVLRHDDKPQAKPLHLLCPDSTYWYVLPEHYWVCRTCQELPPCTHVHNEAVMDRAAERMEKEMAIMPGVCHGCREPISSRQKSFTFPGPNLIRPDLGDDSAIFHTRNGCAGSMKAYDERWAAAEEGRRRYFYCEGTKTVHHDGTGECTTPDCLATGNLADWVEHKLWIQHHPRSGPEVQGCWCLAAAAA
;
A
#
# COMPACT_ATOMS: atom_id res chain seq x y z
N MET A 1 10.13 -23.19 -17.43
CA MET A 1 9.54 -21.83 -17.38
C MET A 1 9.12 -21.59 -15.93
N HIS A 2 9.98 -20.97 -15.11
CA HIS A 2 9.63 -20.64 -13.73
C HIS A 2 8.77 -19.39 -13.74
N LEU A 3 7.45 -19.56 -13.64
CA LEU A 3 6.55 -18.45 -13.35
C LEU A 3 6.97 -17.90 -11.97
N ARG A 4 7.42 -16.63 -11.92
CA ARG A 4 7.64 -15.93 -10.66
C ARG A 4 6.28 -15.74 -10.01
N TYR A 5 5.98 -16.60 -9.04
CA TYR A 5 4.79 -16.50 -8.23
C TYR A 5 5.11 -15.69 -6.97
N ASP A 6 4.28 -14.70 -6.67
CA ASP A 6 4.41 -13.83 -5.51
C ASP A 6 3.34 -14.24 -4.48
N PRO A 7 3.72 -14.75 -3.30
CA PRO A 7 2.76 -15.14 -2.27
C PRO A 7 2.05 -13.93 -1.64
N ASP A 8 2.62 -12.72 -1.72
CA ASP A 8 2.05 -11.52 -1.13
C ASP A 8 0.91 -10.93 -2.00
N GLU A 9 0.83 -11.30 -3.28
CA GLU A 9 -0.24 -10.89 -4.19
C GLU A 9 -0.69 -12.05 -5.08
N TRP A 10 -1.90 -12.57 -4.83
CA TRP A 10 -2.45 -13.61 -5.69
C TRP A 10 -2.70 -13.09 -7.11
N ARG A 11 -2.18 -13.80 -8.11
CA ARG A 11 -2.42 -13.55 -9.54
C ARG A 11 -2.62 -14.86 -10.28
N PRO A 12 -3.54 -14.93 -11.26
CA PRO A 12 -3.71 -16.14 -12.06
C PRO A 12 -2.44 -16.41 -12.87
N ALA A 13 -1.89 -17.60 -12.75
CA ALA A 13 -0.63 -18.01 -13.40
C ALA A 13 -0.70 -18.01 -14.93
N GLN A 14 -1.91 -18.03 -15.48
CA GLN A 14 -2.23 -18.07 -16.92
C GLN A 14 -2.88 -16.77 -17.44
N GLY A 15 -3.13 -15.80 -16.57
CA GLY A 15 -3.53 -14.46 -16.97
C GLY A 15 -2.28 -13.66 -17.30
N HIS A 16 -1.87 -13.60 -18.57
CA HIS A 16 -0.74 -12.76 -18.96
C HIS A 16 -1.05 -11.30 -18.62
N SER A 17 -0.06 -10.50 -18.22
CA SER A 17 -0.21 -9.05 -17.99
C SER A 17 -0.80 -8.27 -19.18
N ARG A 18 -0.72 -8.85 -20.40
CA ARG A 18 -1.31 -8.33 -21.64
C ARG A 18 -2.81 -8.62 -21.77
N LEU A 19 -3.33 -9.51 -20.94
CA LEU A 19 -4.74 -9.89 -20.86
C LEU A 19 -5.41 -9.25 -19.64
N ARG A 20 -5.03 -8.00 -19.32
CA ARG A 20 -5.79 -7.18 -18.36
C ARG A 20 -6.62 -6.17 -19.14
N ALA A 21 -7.85 -5.97 -18.70
CA ALA A 21 -8.75 -4.96 -19.26
C ALA A 21 -9.48 -4.23 -18.14
N THR A 22 -9.77 -2.96 -18.35
CA THR A 22 -10.66 -2.20 -17.48
C THR A 22 -12.12 -2.55 -17.79
N THR A 23 -13.03 -2.39 -16.83
CA THR A 23 -14.46 -2.66 -17.01
C THR A 23 -15.04 -2.04 -18.28
N GLY A 24 -14.70 -0.78 -18.57
CA GLY A 24 -15.19 -0.08 -19.78
C GLY A 24 -14.64 -0.63 -21.11
N ARG A 25 -13.62 -1.49 -21.09
CA ARG A 25 -13.00 -2.11 -22.27
C ARG A 25 -13.29 -3.60 -22.40
N LEU A 26 -14.08 -4.18 -21.49
CA LEU A 26 -14.44 -5.59 -21.55
C LEU A 26 -15.33 -5.88 -22.75
N LYS A 27 -15.12 -7.04 -23.38
CA LYS A 27 -15.93 -7.52 -24.49
C LYS A 27 -16.89 -8.61 -24.00
N PRO A 28 -18.17 -8.62 -24.41
CA PRO A 28 -19.06 -9.74 -24.13
C PRO A 28 -18.43 -11.09 -24.49
N ASN A 29 -18.76 -12.13 -23.72
CA ASN A 29 -18.21 -13.48 -23.80
C ASN A 29 -16.73 -13.65 -23.41
N SER A 30 -16.01 -12.59 -23.02
CA SER A 30 -14.69 -12.75 -22.40
C SER A 30 -14.78 -13.55 -21.09
N ILE A 31 -13.79 -14.40 -20.82
CA ILE A 31 -13.68 -15.13 -19.56
C ILE A 31 -12.85 -14.28 -18.60
N LEU A 32 -13.42 -13.92 -17.46
CA LEU A 32 -12.82 -13.09 -16.43
C LEU A 32 -12.49 -13.92 -15.20
N VAL A 33 -11.48 -13.49 -14.46
CA VAL A 33 -11.17 -14.06 -13.16
C VAL A 33 -11.91 -13.31 -12.07
N TRP A 34 -12.71 -14.01 -11.28
CA TRP A 34 -13.30 -13.51 -10.05
C TRP A 34 -13.18 -14.57 -8.97
N ASP A 35 -12.67 -14.19 -7.80
CA ASP A 35 -12.46 -15.08 -6.65
C ASP A 35 -11.78 -16.42 -7.02
N ARG A 36 -10.67 -16.33 -7.76
CA ARG A 36 -9.87 -17.48 -8.26
C ARG A 36 -10.65 -18.44 -9.18
N GLN A 37 -11.82 -18.06 -9.67
CA GLN A 37 -12.69 -18.86 -10.52
C GLN A 37 -12.92 -18.18 -11.88
N PRO A 38 -13.16 -18.96 -12.96
CA PRO A 38 -13.45 -18.45 -14.29
C PRO A 38 -14.93 -18.09 -14.44
N TYR A 39 -15.21 -16.87 -14.89
CA TYR A 39 -16.55 -16.38 -15.17
C TYR A 39 -16.65 -15.80 -16.57
N ARG A 40 -17.61 -16.26 -17.36
CA ARG A 40 -17.94 -15.63 -18.64
C ARG A 40 -18.72 -14.34 -18.41
N LEU A 41 -18.25 -13.28 -19.06
CA LEU A 41 -18.93 -11.99 -19.10
C LEU A 41 -20.16 -12.07 -20.00
N ILE A 42 -21.33 -11.81 -19.42
CA ILE A 42 -22.57 -11.67 -20.18
C ILE A 42 -22.64 -10.25 -20.75
N GLU A 43 -22.53 -9.25 -19.87
CA GLU A 43 -22.66 -7.84 -20.25
C GLU A 43 -22.09 -6.90 -19.18
N VAL A 44 -21.84 -5.66 -19.57
CA VAL A 44 -21.51 -4.55 -18.68
C VAL A 44 -22.60 -3.49 -18.84
N ARG A 45 -23.35 -3.23 -17.77
CA ARG A 45 -24.42 -2.23 -17.77
C ARG A 45 -23.92 -0.92 -17.15
N ASN A 46 -24.38 0.19 -17.73
CA ASN A 46 -24.34 1.49 -17.06
C ASN A 46 -25.35 1.50 -15.92
N ARG A 47 -25.02 2.24 -14.86
CA ARG A 47 -25.97 2.61 -13.82
C ARG A 47 -26.26 4.09 -13.95
N ASP A 48 -27.53 4.44 -13.95
CA ASP A 48 -27.96 5.83 -14.04
C ASP A 48 -27.49 6.62 -12.82
N GLU A 49 -27.10 7.87 -13.03
CA GLU A 49 -26.58 8.77 -11.98
C GLU A 49 -27.51 8.89 -10.78
N ALA A 50 -28.82 8.96 -11.06
CA ALA A 50 -29.87 9.00 -10.05
C ALA A 50 -29.85 7.78 -9.10
N ASP A 51 -29.29 6.65 -9.54
CA ASP A 51 -29.23 5.39 -8.79
C ASP A 51 -27.85 5.09 -8.22
N TRP A 52 -26.88 6.01 -8.35
CA TRP A 52 -25.54 5.79 -7.80
C TRP A 52 -25.59 5.62 -6.28
N PRO A 53 -24.92 4.60 -5.71
CA PRO A 53 -24.80 4.47 -4.26
C PRO A 53 -24.08 5.69 -3.66
N GLN A 54 -24.35 5.96 -2.38
CA GLN A 54 -23.80 7.13 -1.70
C GLN A 54 -22.26 7.21 -1.79
N SER A 55 -21.57 6.08 -1.63
CA SER A 55 -20.10 6.02 -1.73
C SER A 55 -19.56 6.51 -3.08
N TYR A 56 -20.26 6.25 -4.17
CA TYR A 56 -19.87 6.76 -5.49
C TYR A 56 -20.22 8.24 -5.65
N ARG A 57 -21.31 8.72 -5.04
CA ARG A 57 -21.64 10.15 -5.04
C ARG A 57 -20.62 10.96 -4.26
N ASP A 58 -20.22 10.49 -3.09
CA ASP A 58 -19.23 11.17 -2.25
C ASP A 58 -17.87 11.26 -2.97
N ALA A 59 -17.41 10.15 -3.55
CA ALA A 59 -16.21 10.13 -4.38
C ALA A 59 -16.36 11.07 -5.60
N TRP A 60 -17.53 11.14 -6.22
CA TRP A 60 -17.75 12.05 -7.35
C TRP A 60 -17.59 13.52 -6.96
N VAL A 61 -18.12 13.90 -5.79
CA VAL A 61 -17.96 15.25 -5.22
C VAL A 61 -16.50 15.54 -4.87
N GLU A 62 -15.81 14.61 -4.21
CA GLU A 62 -14.40 14.72 -3.85
C GLU A 62 -13.50 14.94 -5.08
N HIS A 63 -13.85 14.29 -6.19
CA HIS A 63 -13.16 14.43 -7.47
C HIS A 63 -13.56 15.68 -8.28
N GLY A 64 -14.37 16.59 -7.72
CA GLY A 64 -14.77 17.83 -8.37
C GLY A 64 -15.89 17.68 -9.40
N MET A 65 -16.78 16.70 -9.22
CA MET A 65 -17.95 16.44 -10.06
C MET A 65 -17.63 16.37 -11.58
N PRO A 66 -16.68 15.52 -12.01
CA PRO A 66 -16.36 15.36 -13.44
C PRO A 66 -17.56 14.85 -14.24
N ALA A 67 -17.55 15.03 -15.56
CA ALA A 67 -18.62 14.55 -16.43
C ALA A 67 -18.91 13.04 -16.19
N PRO A 68 -20.14 12.65 -15.77
CA PRO A 68 -20.46 11.28 -15.38
C PRO A 68 -20.13 10.22 -16.42
N ALA A 69 -20.29 10.54 -17.71
CA ALA A 69 -20.05 9.62 -18.82
C ALA A 69 -18.57 9.25 -19.01
N THR A 70 -17.64 10.12 -18.65
CA THR A 70 -16.19 9.93 -18.85
C THR A 70 -15.43 9.73 -17.55
N TRP A 71 -16.09 9.92 -16.40
CA TRP A 71 -15.48 9.69 -15.11
C TRP A 71 -15.07 8.23 -14.93
N SER A 72 -13.79 7.98 -14.65
CA SER A 72 -13.21 6.64 -14.57
C SER A 72 -13.72 5.83 -13.37
N TYR A 73 -14.21 6.49 -12.33
CA TYR A 73 -14.79 5.84 -11.15
C TYR A 73 -16.31 5.68 -11.22
N ARG A 74 -16.94 6.02 -12.36
CA ARG A 74 -18.40 5.84 -12.51
C ARG A 74 -18.80 4.36 -12.29
N PRO A 75 -19.91 4.09 -11.59
CA PRO A 75 -20.34 2.74 -11.29
C PRO A 75 -20.83 2.00 -12.54
N ARG A 76 -20.33 0.77 -12.71
CA ARG A 76 -20.72 -0.19 -13.73
C ARG A 76 -21.23 -1.47 -13.06
N VAL A 77 -22.26 -2.08 -13.64
CA VAL A 77 -22.72 -3.41 -13.21
C VAL A 77 -22.19 -4.45 -14.20
N VAL A 78 -21.26 -5.27 -13.75
CA VAL A 78 -20.70 -6.38 -14.50
C VAL A 78 -21.54 -7.63 -14.21
N VAL A 79 -22.11 -8.22 -15.24
CA VAL A 79 -22.95 -9.43 -15.13
C VAL A 79 -22.14 -10.63 -15.60
N LEU A 80 -21.86 -11.53 -14.67
CA LEU A 80 -20.98 -12.68 -14.85
C LEU A 80 -21.76 -13.97 -14.70
N ARG A 81 -21.32 -15.02 -15.38
CA ARG A 81 -21.78 -16.39 -15.15
C ARG A 81 -20.57 -17.31 -15.05
N HIS A 82 -20.60 -18.23 -14.11
CA HIS A 82 -19.54 -19.22 -13.98
C HIS A 82 -19.37 -19.97 -15.30
N ASP A 83 -18.15 -20.05 -15.82
CA ASP A 83 -17.92 -20.54 -17.19
C ASP A 83 -18.34 -22.01 -17.34
N ASP A 84 -17.97 -22.82 -16.35
CA ASP A 84 -18.27 -24.26 -16.31
C ASP A 84 -19.73 -24.59 -15.94
N LYS A 85 -20.54 -23.59 -15.54
CA LYS A 85 -21.92 -23.79 -15.05
C LYS A 85 -22.87 -22.83 -15.79
N PRO A 86 -23.21 -23.12 -17.05
CA PRO A 86 -23.99 -22.22 -17.90
C PRO A 86 -25.43 -21.99 -17.43
N GLN A 87 -25.92 -22.84 -16.51
CA GLN A 87 -27.25 -22.72 -15.87
C GLN A 87 -27.20 -22.06 -14.50
N ALA A 88 -26.01 -21.72 -13.97
CA ALA A 88 -25.90 -21.04 -12.70
C ALA A 88 -26.49 -19.63 -12.76
N LYS A 89 -27.06 -19.18 -11.63
CA LYS A 89 -27.55 -17.81 -11.48
C LYS A 89 -26.41 -16.82 -11.77
N PRO A 90 -26.63 -15.81 -12.62
CA PRO A 90 -25.64 -14.78 -12.87
C PRO A 90 -25.24 -14.03 -11.59
N LEU A 91 -23.96 -13.72 -11.49
CA LEU A 91 -23.37 -12.86 -10.47
C LEU A 91 -23.38 -11.42 -10.99
N HIS A 92 -23.86 -10.49 -10.16
CA HIS A 92 -23.92 -9.06 -10.49
C HIS A 92 -22.95 -8.31 -9.58
N LEU A 93 -21.89 -7.75 -10.16
CA LEU A 93 -20.86 -7.03 -9.43
C LEU A 93 -20.92 -5.55 -9.76
N LEU A 94 -20.99 -4.71 -8.73
CA LEU A 94 -20.88 -3.28 -8.87
C LEU A 94 -19.41 -2.88 -8.72
N CYS A 95 -18.85 -2.21 -9.73
CA CYS A 95 -17.46 -1.78 -9.71
C CYS A 95 -17.25 -0.49 -10.52
N PRO A 96 -16.16 0.26 -10.28
CA PRO A 96 -15.72 1.34 -11.15
C PRO A 96 -15.50 0.92 -12.60
N ASP A 97 -15.67 1.86 -13.53
CA ASP A 97 -15.27 1.68 -14.94
C ASP A 97 -13.77 1.39 -15.11
N SER A 98 -12.96 1.89 -14.18
CA SER A 98 -11.51 1.71 -14.11
C SER A 98 -11.06 0.39 -13.47
N THR A 99 -11.98 -0.44 -12.93
CA THR A 99 -11.60 -1.72 -12.31
C THR A 99 -10.88 -2.62 -13.30
N TYR A 100 -9.72 -3.13 -12.90
CA TYR A 100 -8.94 -4.07 -13.69
C TYR A 100 -9.42 -5.51 -13.48
N TRP A 101 -9.55 -6.22 -14.60
CA TRP A 101 -9.89 -7.63 -14.64
C TRP A 101 -8.77 -8.40 -15.33
N TYR A 102 -8.46 -9.59 -14.81
CA TYR A 102 -7.71 -10.58 -15.59
C TYR A 102 -8.68 -11.27 -16.55
N VAL A 103 -8.33 -11.27 -17.82
CA VAL A 103 -9.03 -11.95 -18.90
C VAL A 103 -8.28 -13.23 -19.22
N LEU A 104 -8.98 -14.35 -19.26
CA LEU A 104 -8.42 -15.66 -19.60
C LEU A 104 -8.59 -15.94 -21.10
N PRO A 105 -7.68 -16.74 -21.70
CA PRO A 105 -7.93 -17.37 -22.98
C PRO A 105 -9.07 -18.39 -22.87
N GLU A 106 -9.63 -18.81 -24.01
CA GLU A 106 -10.68 -19.84 -24.05
C GLU A 106 -10.21 -21.19 -23.50
N HIS A 107 -8.92 -21.51 -23.68
CA HIS A 107 -8.30 -22.69 -23.10
C HIS A 107 -7.48 -22.31 -21.88
N TYR A 108 -8.06 -22.51 -20.70
CA TYR A 108 -7.41 -22.29 -19.42
C TYR A 108 -7.36 -23.61 -18.63
N TRP A 109 -6.41 -23.72 -17.71
CA TRP A 109 -6.31 -24.84 -16.78
C TRP A 109 -6.93 -24.50 -15.42
N VAL A 110 -7.41 -25.52 -14.71
CA VAL A 110 -7.86 -25.41 -13.32
C VAL A 110 -7.21 -26.50 -12.49
N CYS A 111 -7.12 -26.28 -11.18
CA CYS A 111 -6.70 -27.30 -10.24
C CYS A 111 -7.71 -28.45 -10.28
N ARG A 112 -7.26 -29.67 -10.55
CA ARG A 112 -8.14 -30.85 -10.58
C ARG A 112 -8.89 -31.07 -9.26
N THR A 113 -8.24 -30.77 -8.13
CA THR A 113 -8.79 -31.02 -6.79
C THR A 113 -9.77 -29.93 -6.36
N CYS A 114 -9.38 -28.66 -6.48
CA CYS A 114 -10.16 -27.53 -5.97
C CYS A 114 -11.03 -26.85 -7.03
N GLN A 115 -10.82 -27.17 -8.32
CA GLN A 115 -11.45 -26.51 -9.47
C GLN A 115 -11.20 -24.99 -9.54
N GLU A 116 -10.14 -24.50 -8.89
CA GLU A 116 -9.72 -23.09 -8.94
C GLU A 116 -8.64 -22.86 -10.00
N LEU A 117 -8.55 -21.62 -10.48
CA LEU A 117 -7.46 -21.18 -11.33
C LEU A 117 -6.14 -21.23 -10.56
N PRO A 118 -5.05 -21.75 -11.15
CA PRO A 118 -3.76 -21.77 -10.48
C PRO A 118 -3.18 -20.36 -10.30
N PRO A 119 -2.47 -20.11 -9.18
CA PRO A 119 -2.31 -21.02 -8.05
C PRO A 119 -3.62 -21.14 -7.26
N CYS A 120 -4.08 -22.37 -6.99
CA CYS A 120 -5.28 -22.52 -6.16
C CYS A 120 -4.98 -22.10 -4.72
N THR A 121 -6.02 -21.89 -3.94
CA THR A 121 -5.97 -21.47 -2.53
C THR A 121 -5.03 -22.35 -1.71
N HIS A 122 -5.03 -23.67 -1.93
CA HIS A 122 -4.12 -24.57 -1.21
C HIS A 122 -2.65 -24.23 -1.47
N VAL A 123 -2.24 -24.18 -2.74
CA VAL A 123 -0.86 -23.84 -3.14
C VAL A 123 -0.50 -22.41 -2.71
N HIS A 124 -1.46 -21.48 -2.80
CA HIS A 124 -1.24 -20.11 -2.36
C HIS A 124 -0.97 -20.06 -0.86
N ASN A 125 -1.77 -20.76 -0.06
CA ASN A 125 -1.62 -20.80 1.39
C ASN A 125 -0.31 -21.48 1.81
N GLU A 126 0.06 -22.62 1.20
CA GLU A 126 1.35 -23.26 1.47
C GLU A 126 2.51 -22.28 1.25
N ALA A 127 2.52 -21.59 0.11
CA ALA A 127 3.58 -20.62 -0.19
C ALA A 127 3.56 -19.39 0.73
N VAL A 128 2.39 -18.93 1.18
CA VAL A 128 2.29 -17.87 2.20
C VAL A 128 2.86 -18.34 3.53
N MET A 129 2.58 -19.59 3.93
CA MET A 129 3.12 -20.17 5.16
C MET A 129 4.64 -20.36 5.08
N ASP A 130 5.15 -20.91 3.98
CA ASP A 130 6.59 -21.05 3.76
C ASP A 130 7.30 -19.69 3.82
N ARG A 131 6.70 -18.67 3.18
CA ARG A 131 7.24 -17.31 3.20
C ARG A 131 7.22 -16.69 4.60
N ALA A 132 6.18 -16.97 5.39
CA ALA A 132 6.08 -16.56 6.78
C ALA A 132 7.13 -17.28 7.65
N ALA A 133 7.32 -18.57 7.45
CA ALA A 133 8.33 -19.37 8.15
C ALA A 133 9.76 -18.86 7.85
N GLU A 134 10.09 -18.62 6.58
CA GLU A 134 11.38 -18.02 6.19
C GLU A 134 11.60 -16.66 6.85
N ARG A 135 10.55 -15.83 6.94
CA ARG A 135 10.62 -14.50 7.55
C ARG A 135 10.87 -14.62 9.04
N MET A 136 10.14 -15.50 9.72
CA MET A 136 10.30 -15.80 11.13
C MET A 136 11.71 -16.34 11.42
N GLU A 137 12.23 -17.28 10.63
CA GLU A 137 13.59 -17.81 10.80
C GLU A 137 14.63 -16.68 10.67
N LYS A 138 14.49 -15.81 9.66
CA LYS A 138 15.39 -14.64 9.48
C LYS A 138 15.30 -13.64 10.63
N GLU A 139 14.15 -13.52 11.27
CA GLU A 139 13.96 -12.67 12.45
C GLU A 139 14.57 -13.32 13.71
N MET A 140 14.37 -14.63 13.89
CA MET A 140 14.98 -15.42 14.96
C MET A 140 16.50 -15.55 14.82
N ALA A 141 17.07 -15.32 13.64
CA ALA A 141 18.51 -15.28 13.41
C ALA A 141 19.17 -13.93 13.81
N ILE A 142 18.40 -12.91 14.21
CA ILE A 142 18.94 -11.60 14.62
C ILE A 142 19.73 -11.74 15.93
N MET A 143 21.05 -11.54 15.90
CA MET A 143 21.85 -11.60 17.12
C MET A 143 21.68 -10.35 18.00
N PRO A 144 21.90 -10.43 19.32
CA PRO A 144 21.97 -9.24 20.17
C PRO A 144 22.98 -8.21 19.62
N GLY A 145 22.62 -6.92 19.63
CA GLY A 145 23.51 -5.82 19.21
C GLY A 145 23.65 -5.63 17.69
N VAL A 146 22.91 -6.38 16.86
CA VAL A 146 22.86 -6.14 15.41
C VAL A 146 21.65 -5.29 15.01
N CYS A 147 21.79 -4.58 13.90
CA CYS A 147 20.72 -3.78 13.35
C CYS A 147 19.55 -4.66 12.88
N HIS A 148 18.35 -4.36 13.37
CA HIS A 148 17.11 -5.05 13.01
C HIS A 148 16.62 -4.77 11.58
N GLY A 149 17.28 -3.85 10.86
CA GLY A 149 17.06 -3.60 9.43
C GLY A 149 18.02 -4.37 8.54
N CYS A 150 19.33 -4.11 8.66
CA CYS A 150 20.35 -4.65 7.74
C CYS A 150 21.08 -5.90 8.23
N ARG A 151 20.85 -6.34 9.48
CA ARG A 151 21.51 -7.49 10.12
C ARG A 151 23.02 -7.33 10.39
N GLU A 152 23.60 -6.16 10.12
CA GLU A 152 25.00 -5.87 10.45
C GLU A 152 25.15 -5.50 11.94
N PRO A 153 26.26 -5.89 12.60
CA PRO A 153 26.59 -5.42 13.95
C PRO A 153 26.64 -3.89 14.03
N ILE A 154 26.17 -3.35 15.16
CA ILE A 154 26.29 -1.92 15.46
C ILE A 154 27.52 -1.72 16.34
N SER A 155 28.56 -1.11 15.78
CA SER A 155 29.76 -0.73 16.54
C SER A 155 29.52 0.55 17.36
N SER A 156 30.31 0.76 18.42
CA SER A 156 30.23 1.94 19.29
C SER A 156 30.43 3.29 18.58
N ARG A 157 30.99 3.29 17.36
CA ARG A 157 31.22 4.49 16.55
C ARG A 157 30.06 4.82 15.61
N GLN A 158 29.14 3.88 15.39
CA GLN A 158 28.02 4.06 14.48
C GLN A 158 26.82 4.67 15.22
N LYS A 159 26.10 5.59 14.56
CA LYS A 159 24.86 6.13 15.10
C LYS A 159 23.74 5.09 14.96
N SER A 160 22.97 4.93 16.02
CA SER A 160 21.84 3.99 16.10
C SER A 160 20.69 4.59 16.89
N PHE A 161 19.50 4.06 16.64
CA PHE A 161 18.30 4.34 17.42
C PHE A 161 17.80 3.02 18.02
N THR A 162 17.49 3.05 19.31
CA THR A 162 16.93 1.93 20.06
C THR A 162 15.50 2.28 20.41
N PHE A 163 14.55 1.46 20.00
CA PHE A 163 13.17 1.63 20.43
C PHE A 163 13.04 1.21 21.90
N PRO A 164 12.36 2.01 22.73
CA PRO A 164 12.17 1.64 24.13
C PRO A 164 11.19 0.47 24.25
N GLY A 165 11.20 -0.25 25.36
CA GLY A 165 10.23 -1.30 25.69
C GLY A 165 10.43 -2.61 24.92
N PRO A 166 9.39 -3.49 24.89
CA PRO A 166 9.53 -4.84 24.33
C PRO A 166 9.98 -4.87 22.88
N ASN A 167 10.83 -5.82 22.52
CA ASN A 167 11.20 -6.01 21.13
C ASN A 167 10.11 -6.81 20.39
N LEU A 168 9.43 -6.19 19.42
CA LEU A 168 8.33 -6.81 18.67
C LEU A 168 8.79 -7.87 17.66
N ILE A 169 10.08 -7.90 17.31
CA ILE A 169 10.66 -8.90 16.40
C ILE A 169 11.32 -10.03 17.20
N ARG A 170 12.03 -9.67 18.29
CA ARG A 170 12.76 -10.60 19.16
C ARG A 170 12.46 -10.36 20.64
N PRO A 171 11.27 -10.75 21.12
CA PRO A 171 10.90 -10.56 22.52
C PRO A 171 11.85 -11.26 23.50
N ASP A 172 12.49 -12.34 23.07
CA ASP A 172 13.47 -13.10 23.85
C ASP A 172 14.79 -12.34 24.10
N LEU A 173 15.09 -11.29 23.32
CA LEU A 173 16.22 -10.40 23.57
C LEU A 173 15.97 -9.38 24.69
N GLY A 174 14.74 -9.34 25.22
CA GLY A 174 14.33 -8.42 26.28
C GLY A 174 13.98 -7.03 25.77
N ASP A 175 13.62 -6.16 26.72
CA ASP A 175 13.27 -4.76 26.47
C ASP A 175 14.48 -3.96 25.97
N ASP A 176 14.22 -2.87 25.25
CA ASP A 176 15.21 -1.95 24.70
C ASP A 176 16.26 -2.63 23.79
N SER A 177 15.92 -3.76 23.18
CA SER A 177 16.82 -4.53 22.30
C SER A 177 16.58 -4.30 20.81
N ALA A 178 15.47 -3.65 20.44
CA ALA A 178 15.13 -3.32 19.05
C ALA A 178 15.93 -2.11 18.55
N ILE A 179 17.11 -2.39 18.00
CA ILE A 179 18.09 -1.37 17.58
C ILE A 179 18.27 -1.32 16.04
N PHE A 180 18.38 -0.11 15.50
CA PHE A 180 18.58 0.16 14.07
C PHE A 180 19.72 1.16 13.85
N HIS A 181 20.48 1.02 12.75
CA HIS A 181 21.36 2.09 12.29
C HIS A 181 20.55 3.30 11.83
N THR A 182 21.04 4.52 12.10
CA THR A 182 20.41 5.76 11.61
C THR A 182 20.99 6.20 10.25
N ARG A 183 21.24 5.24 9.35
CA ARG A 183 21.76 5.47 7.97
C ARG A 183 20.65 5.22 6.94
N ASN A 184 20.75 5.86 5.76
CA ASN A 184 19.71 5.79 4.71
C ASN A 184 19.28 4.35 4.38
N GLY A 185 20.21 3.40 4.30
CA GLY A 185 19.89 2.01 3.99
C GLY A 185 19.03 1.28 5.03
N CYS A 186 18.91 1.78 6.26
CA CYS A 186 18.15 1.15 7.35
C CYS A 186 16.86 1.90 7.70
N ALA A 187 16.63 3.06 7.08
CA ALA A 187 15.55 3.95 7.41
C ALA A 187 14.16 3.36 7.15
N GLY A 188 14.00 2.66 6.02
CA GLY A 188 12.72 2.01 5.69
C GLY A 188 12.32 0.97 6.73
N SER A 189 13.26 0.10 7.14
CA SER A 189 13.01 -0.90 8.19
C SER A 189 12.73 -0.27 9.55
N MET A 190 13.44 0.81 9.89
CA MET A 190 13.22 1.55 11.13
C MET A 190 11.83 2.19 11.17
N LYS A 191 11.38 2.82 10.08
CA LYS A 191 10.03 3.40 9.95
C LYS A 191 8.94 2.34 9.98
N ALA A 192 9.14 1.22 9.28
CA ALA A 192 8.20 0.09 9.33
C ALA A 192 8.13 -0.56 10.71
N TYR A 193 9.22 -0.53 11.49
CA TYR A 193 9.18 -0.92 12.90
C TYR A 193 8.44 0.11 13.76
N ASP A 194 8.68 1.40 13.55
CA ASP A 194 7.98 2.49 14.26
C ASP A 194 6.45 2.43 14.12
N GLU A 195 5.96 2.12 12.90
CA GLU A 195 4.53 1.91 12.66
C GLU A 195 3.97 0.74 13.48
N ARG A 196 4.67 -0.40 13.46
CA ARG A 196 4.30 -1.57 14.27
C ARG A 196 4.40 -1.28 15.77
N TRP A 197 5.40 -0.51 16.17
CA TRP A 197 5.65 -0.11 17.54
C TRP A 197 4.50 0.71 18.12
N ALA A 198 4.05 1.71 17.38
CA ALA A 198 2.92 2.55 17.75
C ALA A 198 1.58 1.78 17.73
N ALA A 199 1.40 0.85 16.79
CA ALA A 199 0.17 0.05 16.68
C ALA A 199 0.06 -1.06 17.75
N ALA A 200 1.17 -1.48 18.36
CA ALA A 200 1.19 -2.61 19.29
C ALA A 200 0.54 -2.31 20.65
N GLU A 201 0.44 -1.05 21.06
CA GLU A 201 -0.14 -0.66 22.36
C GLU A 201 -0.83 0.69 22.25
N GLU A 202 -2.04 0.79 22.80
CA GLU A 202 -2.82 2.03 22.82
C GLU A 202 -2.07 3.12 23.62
N GLY A 203 -1.93 4.30 23.02
CA GLY A 203 -1.22 5.44 23.62
C GLY A 203 0.24 5.57 23.17
N ARG A 204 0.84 4.56 22.51
CA ARG A 204 2.14 4.73 21.87
C ARG A 204 2.03 5.66 20.67
N ARG A 205 2.99 6.58 20.55
CA ARG A 205 3.12 7.46 19.38
C ARG A 205 4.29 6.99 18.53
N ARG A 206 4.19 7.26 17.23
CA ARG A 206 5.31 7.09 16.31
C ARG A 206 6.43 8.08 16.65
N TYR A 207 7.67 7.61 16.60
CA TYR A 207 8.87 8.44 16.80
C TYR A 207 9.29 9.17 15.52
N PHE A 208 9.05 8.55 14.36
CA PHE A 208 9.47 9.06 13.06
C PHE A 208 8.29 9.54 12.22
N TYR A 209 7.19 9.92 12.86
CA TYR A 209 6.05 10.51 12.20
C TYR A 209 5.41 11.62 13.05
N CYS A 210 5.01 12.70 12.39
CA CYS A 210 4.37 13.85 12.97
C CYS A 210 3.06 14.16 12.20
N GLU A 211 1.95 14.29 12.93
CA GLU A 211 0.66 14.72 12.36
C GLU A 211 0.67 16.19 11.88
N GLY A 212 1.68 16.96 12.30
CA GLY A 212 1.85 18.36 11.93
C GLY A 212 2.30 18.56 10.49
N THR A 213 2.20 19.80 10.04
CA THR A 213 2.72 20.26 8.76
C THR A 213 4.13 20.80 8.97
N LYS A 214 5.12 20.26 8.24
CA LYS A 214 6.46 20.84 8.19
C LYS A 214 6.55 21.83 7.05
N THR A 215 6.86 23.07 7.39
CA THR A 215 7.19 24.12 6.42
C THR A 215 8.71 24.28 6.40
N VAL A 216 9.33 24.08 5.25
CA VAL A 216 10.75 24.35 5.03
C VAL A 216 10.89 25.66 4.28
N HIS A 217 11.58 26.61 4.90
CA HIS A 217 11.86 27.92 4.35
C HIS A 217 13.09 27.90 3.44
N HIS A 218 13.24 28.95 2.64
CA HIS A 218 14.32 29.07 1.67
C HIS A 218 15.72 29.09 2.31
N ASP A 219 15.85 29.64 3.52
CA ASP A 219 17.12 29.71 4.26
C ASP A 219 17.53 28.35 4.87
N GLY A 220 16.76 27.29 4.61
CA GLY A 220 16.99 25.95 5.15
C GLY A 220 16.46 25.75 6.56
N THR A 221 15.89 26.80 7.19
CA THR A 221 15.15 26.63 8.44
C THR A 221 13.81 25.94 8.17
N GLY A 222 13.25 25.31 9.19
CA GLY A 222 11.92 24.73 9.07
C GLY A 222 11.18 24.78 10.39
N GLU A 223 9.87 24.93 10.29
CA GLU A 223 8.93 24.94 11.41
C GLU A 223 7.93 23.80 11.25
N CYS A 224 7.42 23.30 12.38
CA CYS A 224 6.34 22.32 12.40
C CYS A 224 5.15 22.90 13.17
N THR A 225 3.94 22.69 12.67
CA THR A 225 2.72 23.13 13.36
C THR A 225 2.46 22.38 14.68
N THR A 226 3.15 21.27 14.93
CA THR A 226 3.08 20.55 16.20
C THR A 226 4.24 20.98 17.10
N PRO A 227 3.98 21.65 18.24
CA PRO A 227 5.03 22.14 19.13
C PRO A 227 5.86 21.00 19.76
N ASP A 228 5.25 19.82 19.95
CA ASP A 228 5.90 18.62 20.48
C ASP A 228 6.50 17.72 19.37
N CYS A 229 6.77 18.28 18.20
CA CYS A 229 7.37 17.50 17.12
C CYS A 229 8.74 16.97 17.57
N LEU A 230 8.88 15.64 17.58
CA LEU A 230 10.12 14.97 17.98
C LEU A 230 11.27 15.15 16.96
N ALA A 231 11.00 15.86 15.84
CA ALA A 231 11.98 16.17 14.80
C ALA A 231 13.00 17.22 15.26
N THR A 232 13.79 16.93 16.29
CA THR A 232 14.87 17.79 16.78
C THR A 232 16.22 17.10 16.64
N GLY A 233 17.28 17.89 16.42
CA GLY A 233 18.65 17.38 16.29
C GLY A 233 18.90 16.50 15.06
N ASN A 234 19.82 15.55 15.18
CA ASN A 234 20.31 14.72 14.07
C ASN A 234 19.29 13.72 13.50
N LEU A 235 18.12 13.57 14.13
CA LEU A 235 17.06 12.67 13.69
C LEU A 235 15.89 13.42 13.02
N ALA A 236 15.92 14.75 12.98
CA ALA A 236 14.86 15.59 12.45
C ALA A 236 14.54 15.33 10.96
N ASP A 237 15.55 14.97 10.17
CA ASP A 237 15.40 14.66 8.74
C ASP A 237 14.66 13.33 8.49
N TRP A 238 14.49 12.50 9.52
CA TRP A 238 13.86 11.19 9.41
C TRP A 238 12.38 11.20 9.76
N VAL A 239 11.90 12.24 10.42
CA VAL A 239 10.50 12.38 10.82
C VAL A 239 9.64 12.74 9.61
N GLU A 240 8.77 11.83 9.22
CA GLU A 240 7.75 12.07 8.20
C GLU A 240 6.66 12.96 8.75
N HIS A 241 6.30 14.00 8.01
CA HIS A 241 5.21 14.88 8.39
C HIS A 241 4.02 14.58 7.51
N LYS A 242 2.81 14.63 8.09
CA LYS A 242 1.56 14.44 7.36
C LYS A 242 1.47 15.30 6.11
N LEU A 243 1.93 16.54 6.24
CA LEU A 243 2.06 17.46 5.13
C LEU A 243 3.45 18.10 5.15
N TRP A 244 4.06 18.20 3.98
CA TRP A 244 5.35 18.84 3.79
C TRP A 244 5.22 19.94 2.74
N ILE A 245 5.57 21.16 3.14
CA ILE A 245 5.53 22.35 2.29
C ILE A 245 6.95 22.88 2.17
N GLN A 246 7.46 22.98 0.95
CA GLN A 246 8.73 23.64 0.66
C GLN A 246 8.49 24.91 -0.14
N HIS A 247 8.97 26.02 0.39
CA HIS A 247 8.92 27.29 -0.31
C HIS A 247 10.18 27.46 -1.18
N HIS A 248 10.02 27.42 -2.50
CA HIS A 248 11.10 27.68 -3.45
C HIS A 248 10.88 29.04 -4.15
N PRO A 249 11.89 29.92 -4.26
CA PRO A 249 11.75 31.28 -4.83
C PRO A 249 11.48 31.32 -6.34
N ARG A 250 11.23 30.19 -7.01
CA ARG A 250 10.96 30.14 -8.47
C ARG A 250 9.47 29.97 -8.82
N SER A 251 8.59 29.94 -7.83
CA SER A 251 7.13 29.79 -8.03
C SER A 251 6.33 31.10 -8.03
N GLY A 252 6.97 32.27 -8.22
CA GLY A 252 6.31 33.57 -8.38
C GLY A 252 7.32 34.71 -8.55
N PRO A 253 6.93 35.86 -9.13
CA PRO A 253 7.87 36.93 -9.46
C PRO A 253 8.33 37.68 -8.21
N GLU A 254 9.65 37.84 -8.08
CA GLU A 254 10.32 38.93 -7.35
C GLU A 254 10.12 39.04 -5.83
N VAL A 255 10.29 37.95 -5.08
CA VAL A 255 10.59 38.07 -3.64
C VAL A 255 11.89 37.33 -3.31
N GLN A 256 12.94 38.09 -2.96
CA GLN A 256 14.12 37.54 -2.29
C GLN A 256 13.72 37.17 -0.85
N GLY A 257 13.16 35.98 -0.64
CA GLY A 257 12.82 35.45 0.69
C GLY A 257 11.50 34.67 0.76
N CYS A 258 11.34 33.86 1.81
CA CYS A 258 10.06 33.19 2.12
C CYS A 258 9.06 34.25 2.58
N TRP A 259 7.96 34.47 1.85
CA TRP A 259 6.88 35.40 2.25
C TRP A 259 6.36 35.14 3.69
N CYS A 260 6.38 33.88 4.07
CA CYS A 260 6.19 33.26 5.39
C CYS A 260 7.01 33.88 6.52
N LEU A 261 8.30 34.16 6.30
CA LEU A 261 9.18 34.74 7.31
C LEU A 261 8.92 36.25 7.49
N ALA A 262 8.41 36.92 6.46
CA ALA A 262 8.06 38.34 6.52
C ALA A 262 6.75 38.60 7.30
N ALA A 263 5.84 37.63 7.35
CA ALA A 263 4.55 37.76 8.05
C ALA A 263 4.64 37.55 9.58
N ALA A 264 5.68 36.86 10.06
CA ALA A 264 5.90 36.62 11.50
C ALA A 264 6.57 37.80 12.24
N ALA A 265 6.99 38.84 11.52
CA ALA A 265 7.71 39.99 12.07
C ALA A 265 6.86 41.28 12.19
N ALA A 266 5.53 41.18 12.11
CA ALA A 266 4.59 42.30 12.23
C ALA A 266 3.73 42.22 13.49
#